data_AF-A0A194Q7N4-F1
#
_entry.id   AF-A0A194Q7N4-F1
#
_cell.length_a   1.000
_cell.length_b   1.000
_cell.length_c   1.000
_cell.angle_alpha   90.00
_cell.angle_beta   90.00
_cell.angle_gamma   90.00
#
_symmetry.space_group_name_H-M   'P 1'
#
loop_
_entity.id
_entity.type
_entity.pdbx_description
1 polymer ?
#
loop_
_entity_poly.entity_id
_entity_poly.type
_entity_poly.pdbx_seq_one_letter_code
_entity_poly.pdbx_strand_id
1 'polypeptide(L)' 'MIPTRSGKKFLVMINGYTYSQINYSAHWLCSSKALGCTARVKKSANGEIFKVNTEHNHPPPKYVLQNGIYFKI' A
#
# COMPACT_ATOMS: atom_id res chain seq x y z
N MET A 1 -8.31 4.89 -0.86
CA MET A 1 -7.82 3.65 -1.50
C MET A 1 -7.51 3.99 -2.96
N ILE A 2 -6.34 3.60 -3.47
CA ILE A 2 -5.90 3.95 -4.84
C ILE A 2 -6.22 2.76 -5.76
N PRO A 3 -7.07 2.91 -6.79
CA PRO A 3 -7.36 1.82 -7.71
C PRO A 3 -6.09 1.44 -8.51
N THR A 4 -5.84 0.15 -8.65
CA THR A 4 -4.77 -0.34 -9.55
C THR A 4 -5.23 -0.24 -11.01
N ARG A 5 -4.30 -0.31 -11.97
CA ARG A 5 -4.56 -0.28 -13.43
C ARG A 5 -5.64 -1.26 -13.90
N SER A 6 -5.78 -2.39 -13.20
CA SER A 6 -6.79 -3.42 -13.49
C SER A 6 -8.16 -3.15 -12.85
N GLY A 7 -8.28 -2.20 -11.92
CA GLY A 7 -9.49 -1.95 -11.11
C GLY A 7 -9.83 -3.03 -10.09
N LYS A 8 -9.31 -4.26 -10.24
CA LYS A 8 -9.61 -5.42 -9.38
C LYS A 8 -9.00 -5.35 -7.99
N LYS A 9 -7.97 -4.54 -7.79
CA LYS A 9 -7.26 -4.39 -6.52
C LYS A 9 -7.10 -2.92 -6.18
N PHE A 10 -7.15 -2.63 -4.89
CA PHE A 10 -6.87 -1.30 -4.34
C PHE A 10 -5.51 -1.31 -3.63
N LEU A 11 -4.83 -0.18 -3.65
CA LEU A 11 -3.69 0.10 -2.80
C LEU A 11 -4.13 0.95 -1.62
N VAL A 12 -3.51 0.70 -0.47
CA VAL A 12 -3.63 1.55 0.71
C VAL A 12 -2.38 2.40 0.79
N MET A 13 -2.53 3.70 1.01
CA MET A 13 -1.42 4.60 1.27
C MET A 13 -1.33 4.86 2.78
N ILE A 14 -0.14 4.67 3.35
CA ILE A 14 0.16 4.93 4.76
C ILE A 14 1.52 5.62 4.80
N ASN A 15 1.55 6.83 5.36
CA ASN A 15 2.78 7.62 5.53
C ASN A 15 3.58 7.81 4.23
N GLY A 16 2.90 8.02 3.09
CA GLY A 16 3.51 8.18 1.77
C GLY A 16 3.88 6.87 1.04
N TYR A 17 3.81 5.72 1.71
CA TYR A 17 4.06 4.41 1.11
C TYR A 17 2.78 3.71 0.72
N THR A 18 2.80 2.98 -0.40
CA THR A 18 1.66 2.19 -0.86
C THR A 18 1.83 0.71 -0.55
N TYR A 19 0.70 0.09 -0.21
CA TYR A 19 0.61 -1.30 0.17
C TYR A 19 -0.44 -2.01 -0.71
N SER A 20 -0.12 -3.22 -1.15
CA SER A 20 -1.01 -4.09 -1.93
C SER A 20 -1.40 -5.32 -1.13
N GLN A 21 -2.67 -5.71 -1.21
CA GLN A 21 -3.16 -6.94 -0.60
C GLN A 21 -2.55 -8.18 -1.27
N ILE A 22 -2.15 -9.16 -0.46
CA ILE A 22 -1.73 -10.48 -0.95
C ILE A 22 -2.94 -11.41 -0.92
N ASN A 23 -3.24 -12.10 -2.03
CA ASN A 23 -4.20 -13.22 -2.10
C ASN A 23 -5.51 -12.99 -1.34
N TYR A 24 -6.07 -11.77 -1.37
CA TYR A 24 -7.28 -11.40 -0.62
C TYR A 24 -7.20 -11.62 0.91
N SER A 25 -5.99 -11.77 1.45
CA SER A 25 -5.70 -11.97 2.86
C SER A 25 -5.78 -10.65 3.66
N ALA A 26 -5.76 -10.77 4.98
CA ALA A 26 -5.54 -9.65 5.90
C ALA A 26 -4.15 -9.01 5.73
N HIS A 27 -3.20 -9.68 5.08
CA HIS A 27 -1.84 -9.18 4.91
C HIS A 27 -1.68 -8.29 3.68
N TRP A 28 -1.03 -7.14 3.90
CA TRP A 28 -0.73 -6.14 2.89
C TRP A 28 0.78 -5.87 2.91
N LEU A 29 1.42 -5.95 1.76
CA LEU A 29 2.86 -5.69 1.61
C LEU A 29 3.09 -4.38 0.91
N CYS A 30 4.22 -3.74 1.18
CA CYS A 30 4.65 -2.61 0.39
C CYS A 30 4.64 -2.94 -1.11
N SER A 31 4.18 -2.01 -1.93
CA SER A 31 4.13 -2.17 -3.39
C SER A 31 5.52 -2.37 -4.00
N SER A 32 6.58 -1.93 -3.31
CA SER A 32 7.98 -2.15 -3.68
C SER A 32 8.56 -3.47 -3.18
N LYS A 33 7.75 -4.45 -2.75
CA LYS A 33 8.23 -5.79 -2.33
C LYS A 33 9.10 -6.49 -3.39
N ALA A 34 8.87 -6.21 -4.66
CA ALA A 34 9.69 -6.73 -5.77
C ALA A 34 11.13 -6.17 -5.76
N LEU A 35 11.36 -5.04 -5.08
CA LEU A 35 12.68 -4.44 -4.83
C LEU A 35 13.29 -4.91 -3.50
N GLY A 36 12.74 -5.97 -2.88
CA GLY A 36 13.21 -6.50 -1.60
C GLY A 36 12.64 -5.79 -0.37
N CYS A 37 11.69 -4.88 -0.51
CA CYS A 37 11.08 -4.20 0.64
C CYS A 37 10.30 -5.18 1.54
N THR A 38 10.59 -5.18 2.84
CA THR A 38 9.98 -6.08 3.84
C THR A 38 8.80 -5.48 4.60
N ALA A 39 8.53 -4.18 4.39
CA ALA A 39 7.43 -3.47 5.04
C ALA A 39 6.07 -4.12 4.75
N ARG A 40 5.28 -4.28 5.79
CA ARG A 40 3.98 -4.95 5.76
C ARG A 40 3.04 -4.43 6.84
N VAL A 41 1.75 -4.44 6.53
CA VAL A 41 0.67 -4.10 7.46
C VAL A 41 -0.39 -5.20 7.43
N LYS A 42 -1.19 -5.28 8.49
CA LYS A 42 -2.29 -6.25 8.61
C LYS A 42 -3.60 -5.50 8.77
N LYS A 43 -4.61 -5.86 7.99
CA LYS A 43 -5.97 -5.34 8.14
C LYS A 43 -6.76 -6.24 9.09
N SER A 44 -7.42 -5.65 10.07
CA SER A 44 -8.35 -6.31 10.99
C SER A 44 -9.63 -6.72 10.27
N ALA A 45 -10.37 -7.66 10.84
CA ALA A 45 -11.75 -7.96 10.42
C ALA A 45 -12.64 -6.71 10.52
N ASN A 46 -12.38 -5.85 11.50
CA ASN A 46 -13.11 -4.59 11.74
C ASN A 46 -12.70 -3.46 10.78
N GLY A 47 -11.78 -3.72 9.84
CA GLY A 47 -11.33 -2.73 8.86
C GLY A 47 -10.12 -1.89 9.28
N GLU A 48 -9.71 -1.96 10.55
CA GLU A 48 -8.53 -1.26 11.09
C GLU A 48 -7.23 -1.78 10.46
N ILE A 49 -6.19 -0.94 10.38
CA ILE A 49 -4.89 -1.33 9.82
C ILE A 49 -3.82 -1.27 10.90
N PHE A 50 -3.23 -2.42 11.19
CA PHE A 50 -2.10 -2.59 12.11
C PHE A 50 -0.78 -2.57 11.35
N LYS A 51 0.14 -1.73 11.81
CA LYS A 51 1.52 -1.70 11.34
C LYS A 51 2.24 -2.94 11.88
N VAL A 52 2.79 -3.78 11.00
CA VAL A 52 3.53 -5.00 11.40
C VAL A 52 5.03 -4.81 11.19
N ASN A 53 5.44 -4.32 10.02
CA ASN A 53 6.79 -3.83 9.77
C ASN A 53 6.70 -2.56 8.91
N THR A 54 7.32 -1.48 9.36
CA THR A 54 7.34 -0.19 8.65
C THR A 54 8.73 0.24 8.20
N GLU A 55 9.71 -0.67 8.25
CA GLU A 55 11.04 -0.41 7.70
C GLU A 55 11.02 -0.54 6.18
N HIS A 56 11.40 0.54 5.52
CA HIS A 56 11.49 0.62 4.06
C HIS A 56 12.96 0.76 3.65
N ASN A 57 13.37 -0.02 2.66
CA ASN A 57 14.70 0.05 2.04
C ASN A 57 14.72 0.96 0.79
N HIS A 58 13.69 1.78 0.60
CA HIS A 58 13.52 2.63 -0.57
C HIS A 58 12.79 3.92 -0.17
N PRO A 59 12.97 5.03 -0.91
CA PRO A 59 12.23 6.25 -0.66
C PRO A 59 10.72 6.10 -0.97
N PRO A 60 9.84 6.91 -0.36
CA PRO A 60 8.43 6.94 -0.71
C PRO A 60 8.25 7.29 -2.19
N PRO A 61 7.34 6.61 -2.93
CA PRO A 61 6.99 7.05 -4.26
C PRO A 61 6.29 8.41 -4.19
N LYS A 62 6.50 9.26 -5.18
CA LYS A 62 5.82 10.54 -5.26
C LYS A 62 4.41 10.33 -5.84
N TYR A 63 3.41 10.89 -5.16
CA TYR A 63 2.03 10.90 -5.63
C TYR A 63 1.50 12.33 -5.62
N VAL A 64 0.68 12.67 -6.61
CA VAL A 64 -0.07 13.92 -6.70
C VAL A 64 -1.52 13.62 -6.38
N LEU A 65 -2.11 14.39 -5.47
CA LEU A 65 -3.54 14.32 -5.18
C LEU A 65 -4.28 15.31 -6.08
N GLN A 66 -5.14 14.81 -6.95
CA GLN A 66 -5.98 15.65 -7.83
C GLN A 66 -7.43 15.14 -7.75
N ASN A 67 -8.37 16.01 -7.37
CA ASN A 67 -9.80 15.68 -7.21
C ASN A 67 -10.08 14.47 -6.30
N GLY A 68 -9.32 14.32 -5.21
CA GLY A 68 -9.48 13.19 -4.28
C GLY A 68 -8.87 11.87 -4.77
N ILE A 69 -8.23 11.86 -5.95
CA ILE A 69 -7.56 10.71 -6.56
C ILE A 69 -6.05 10.89 -6.48
N TYR A 70 -5.35 9.85 -6.05
CA TYR A 70 -3.89 9.83 -6.01
C TYR A 70 -3.32 9.31 -7.34
N PHE A 71 -2.54 10.13 -8.02
CA PHE A 71 -1.80 9.79 -9.23
C PHE A 71 -0.33 9.60 -8.89
N LYS A 72 0.24 8.45 -9.25
CA LYS A 72 1.69 8.24 -9.12
C LYS A 72 2.39 9.05 -10.21
N ILE A 73 3.44 9.80 -9.85
CA ILE A 73 4.31 10.51 -10.81
C ILE A 73 5.59 9.74 -11.10
#